data_AF-A0A661ELR3-F1
#
_entry.id   AF-A0A661ELR3-F1
#
_cell.length_a   1.000
_cell.length_b   1.000
_cell.length_c   1.000
_cell.angle_alpha   90.00
_cell.angle_beta   90.00
_cell.angle_gamma   90.00
#
_symmetry.space_group_name_H-M   'P 1'
#
loop_
_entity.id
_entity.type
_entity.pdbx_description
1 polymer ?
#
loop_
_entity_poly.entity_id
_entity_poly.type
_entity_poly.pdbx_seq_one_letter_code
_entity_poly.pdbx_strand_id
1 'polypeptide(L)'
;MNTHNPMVVDSDCNYAGGALQTNRTTLLFQSKCTLDMVVRLLDKMKQLGVYDNSLIILHGDHGGWVPHRDYHPEQVNQHQEVSYWAVSLGSPLLAIKPPTATGHWSLLTGLRR
;
A
#
# COMPACT_ATOMS: atom_id res chain seq x y z
N MET A 1 -4.79 12.66 -0.92
CA MET A 1 -3.33 12.54 -0.98
C MET A 1 -3.01 11.50 -2.04
N ASN A 2 -2.07 11.78 -2.95
CA ASN A 2 -1.71 10.85 -4.04
C ASN A 2 -0.63 9.87 -3.54
N THR A 3 -0.75 8.59 -3.88
CA THR A 3 0.24 7.53 -3.58
C THR A 3 1.26 7.31 -4.70
N HIS A 4 1.07 7.92 -5.86
CA HIS A 4 1.94 7.82 -7.02
C HIS A 4 3.31 8.48 -6.80
N ASN A 5 4.33 8.06 -7.56
CA ASN A 5 5.63 8.75 -7.61
C ASN A 5 5.53 10.10 -8.35
N PRO A 6 6.35 11.11 -8.01
CA PRO A 6 7.37 11.12 -6.96
C PRO A 6 6.78 11.13 -5.55
N MET A 7 7.60 10.79 -4.55
CA MET A 7 7.21 10.93 -3.15
C MET A 7 7.23 12.42 -2.80
N VAL A 8 6.16 12.96 -2.21
CA VAL A 8 6.00 14.41 -2.00
C VAL A 8 5.63 14.79 -0.56
N VAL A 9 5.65 13.84 0.36
CA VAL A 9 5.26 14.08 1.76
C VAL A 9 6.36 13.70 2.74
N ASP A 10 6.41 14.43 3.85
CA ASP A 10 7.28 14.13 4.98
C ASP A 10 6.64 13.11 5.95
N SER A 11 7.36 12.80 7.04
CA SER A 11 6.90 11.86 8.08
C SER A 11 5.63 12.31 8.82
N ASP A 12 5.35 13.61 8.80
CA ASP A 12 4.21 14.24 9.47
C ASP A 12 3.04 14.46 8.51
N CYS A 13 3.11 13.89 7.30
CA CYS A 13 2.10 13.97 6.26
C CYS A 13 1.87 15.38 5.68
N ASN A 14 2.86 16.27 5.80
CA ASN A 14 2.84 17.56 5.13
C ASN A 14 3.46 17.45 3.75
N TYR A 15 3.07 18.36 2.85
CA TYR A 15 3.74 18.48 1.55
C TYR A 15 5.18 18.96 1.78
N ALA A 16 6.15 18.20 1.28
CA ALA A 16 7.58 18.44 1.52
C ALA A 16 8.15 19.60 0.69
N GLY A 17 7.31 20.37 -0.01
CA GLY A 17 7.74 21.49 -0.87
C GLY A 17 8.25 21.07 -2.25
N GLY A 18 8.28 19.77 -2.57
CA GLY A 18 8.76 19.25 -3.84
C GLY A 18 8.86 17.72 -3.88
N ALA A 19 9.44 17.20 -4.96
CA ALA A 19 9.74 15.78 -5.09
C ALA A 19 10.90 15.39 -4.15
N LEU A 20 10.66 14.41 -3.31
CA LEU A 20 11.67 13.73 -2.51
C LEU A 20 12.29 12.58 -3.31
N GLN A 21 13.47 12.14 -2.88
CA GLN A 21 14.07 10.92 -3.42
C GLN A 21 13.12 9.73 -3.18
N THR A 22 12.81 8.98 -4.23
CA THR A 22 12.04 7.73 -4.12
C THR A 22 12.91 6.64 -3.49
N ASN A 23 12.65 6.34 -2.22
CA ASN A 23 13.31 5.28 -1.47
C ASN A 23 12.32 4.64 -0.48
N ARG A 24 12.76 3.59 0.23
CA ARG A 24 11.92 2.86 1.17
C ARG A 24 11.32 3.73 2.28
N THR A 25 12.06 4.74 2.74
CA THR A 25 11.63 5.64 3.82
C THR A 25 10.56 6.61 3.33
N THR A 26 10.78 7.27 2.19
CA THR A 26 9.80 8.22 1.64
C THR A 26 8.55 7.54 1.11
N LEU A 27 8.68 6.31 0.59
CA LEU A 27 7.52 5.46 0.29
C LEU A 27 6.72 5.16 1.56
N LEU A 28 7.38 4.78 2.65
CA LEU A 28 6.72 4.49 3.93
C LEU A 28 5.92 5.70 4.43
N PHE A 29 6.49 6.91 4.37
CA PHE A 29 5.79 8.13 4.75
C PHE A 29 4.51 8.32 3.94
N GLN A 30 4.60 8.28 2.60
CA GLN A 30 3.44 8.49 1.74
C GLN A 30 2.38 7.40 1.87
N SER A 31 2.78 6.14 2.02
CA SER A 31 1.88 5.03 2.29
C SER A 31 1.18 5.16 3.65
N LYS A 32 1.92 5.51 4.71
CA LYS A 32 1.36 5.75 6.05
C LYS A 32 0.33 6.88 6.02
N CYS A 33 0.64 8.00 5.40
CA CYS A 33 -0.26 9.14 5.31
C CYS A 33 -1.56 8.82 4.55
N THR A 34 -1.48 7.98 3.53
CA THR A 34 -2.67 7.48 2.83
C THR A 34 -3.49 6.55 3.72
N LEU A 35 -2.85 5.64 4.45
CA LEU A 35 -3.55 4.74 5.38
C LEU A 35 -4.19 5.50 6.54
N ASP A 36 -3.59 6.56 7.05
CA ASP A 36 -4.20 7.43 8.07
C ASP A 36 -5.54 8.02 7.57
N MET A 37 -5.62 8.38 6.29
CA MET A 37 -6.87 8.85 5.67
C MET A 37 -7.92 7.74 5.55
N VAL A 38 -7.50 6.51 5.22
CA VAL A 38 -8.39 5.35 5.21
C VAL A 38 -8.92 5.09 6.62
N VAL A 39 -8.08 5.13 7.66
CA VAL A 39 -8.51 4.97 9.06
C VAL A 39 -9.56 6.01 9.43
N ARG A 40 -9.33 7.29 9.10
CA ARG A 40 -10.30 8.37 9.35
C ARG A 40 -11.63 8.14 8.64
N LEU A 41 -11.61 7.64 7.40
CA LEU A 41 -12.83 7.27 6.68
C LEU A 41 -13.58 6.15 7.41
N LEU A 42 -12.88 5.08 7.80
CA LEU A 42 -13.49 3.96 8.51
C LEU A 42 -14.06 4.38 9.87
N ASP A 43 -13.38 5.26 10.61
CA ASP A 43 -13.88 5.80 11.87
C ASP A 43 -15.11 6.68 11.65
N LYS A 44 -15.14 7.48 10.59
CA LYS A 44 -16.34 8.24 10.23
C LYS A 44 -17.52 7.32 9.90
N MET A 45 -17.27 6.21 9.20
CA MET A 45 -18.30 5.20 8.92
C MET A 45 -18.85 4.59 10.22
N LYS A 46 -18.01 4.35 11.24
CA LYS A 46 -18.45 3.84 12.55
C LYS A 46 -19.32 4.87 13.26
N GLN A 47 -18.89 6.14 13.29
CA GLN A 47 -19.66 7.22 13.91
C GLN A 47 -21.05 7.41 13.26
N LEU A 48 -21.15 7.17 11.96
CA LEU A 48 -22.41 7.25 11.21
C LEU A 48 -23.26 5.96 11.30
N GLY A 49 -22.78 4.91 11.98
CA GLY A 49 -23.49 3.64 12.12
C GLY A 49 -23.56 2.79 10.84
N VAL A 50 -22.75 3.11 9.81
CA VAL A 50 -22.77 2.40 8.52
C VAL A 50 -21.65 1.37 8.38
N TYR A 51 -20.61 1.44 9.22
CA TYR A 51 -19.45 0.54 9.15
C TYR A 51 -19.83 -0.94 9.27
N ASP A 52 -20.63 -1.30 10.27
CA ASP A 52 -20.91 -2.70 10.59
C ASP A 52 -21.75 -3.39 9.50
N ASN A 53 -22.71 -2.69 8.89
CA ASN A 53 -23.56 -3.24 7.83
C ASN A 53 -22.98 -3.10 6.42
N SER A 54 -21.74 -2.60 6.28
CA SER A 54 -21.08 -2.44 4.98
C SER A 54 -20.18 -3.64 4.65
N LEU A 55 -20.17 -4.04 3.37
CA LEU A 55 -19.05 -4.75 2.75
C LEU A 55 -17.99 -3.71 2.42
N ILE A 56 -16.76 -3.91 2.91
CA ILE A 56 -15.65 -3.01 2.63
C ILE A 56 -14.51 -3.81 2.01
N ILE A 57 -14.04 -3.34 0.85
CA ILE A 57 -12.92 -3.91 0.11
C ILE A 57 -11.85 -2.82 0.01
N LEU A 58 -10.67 -3.10 0.56
CA LEU A 58 -9.48 -2.29 0.37
C LEU A 58 -8.57 -3.01 -0.62
N HIS A 59 -8.25 -2.35 -1.73
CA HIS A 59 -7.42 -2.90 -2.78
C HIS A 59 -6.29 -1.93 -3.11
N GLY A 60 -5.05 -2.42 -2.99
CA GLY A 60 -3.88 -1.77 -3.57
C GLY A 60 -3.63 -2.36 -4.95
N ASP A 61 -3.53 -1.50 -5.94
CA ASP A 61 -3.32 -1.83 -7.35
C ASP A 61 -1.98 -2.53 -7.60
N HIS A 62 -0.90 -1.98 -7.04
CA HIS A 62 0.47 -2.50 -7.15
C HIS A 62 1.34 -2.09 -5.96
N GLY A 63 2.53 -2.66 -5.84
CA GLY A 63 3.51 -2.23 -4.84
C GLY A 63 4.26 -0.95 -5.25
N GLY A 64 5.18 -0.47 -4.41
CA GLY A 64 5.89 0.79 -4.67
C GLY A 64 7.09 0.64 -5.62
N TRP A 65 7.49 1.74 -6.25
CA TRP A 65 8.68 1.86 -7.13
C TRP A 65 10.03 1.80 -6.36
N VAL A 66 10.16 0.90 -5.39
CA VAL A 66 11.38 0.66 -4.59
C VAL A 66 11.61 -0.84 -4.46
N PRO A 67 12.86 -1.34 -4.34
CA PRO A 67 13.13 -2.77 -4.23
C PRO A 67 12.31 -3.47 -3.14
N HIS A 68 11.69 -4.62 -3.46
CA HIS A 68 11.03 -5.49 -2.49
C HIS A 68 12.01 -5.88 -1.38
N ARG A 69 11.56 -6.04 -0.12
CA ARG A 69 12.48 -6.39 0.99
C ARG A 69 13.18 -7.73 0.75
N ASP A 70 12.41 -8.66 0.18
CA ASP A 70 12.86 -10.02 -0.16
C ASP A 70 13.23 -10.13 -1.65
N TYR A 71 13.59 -9.01 -2.30
CA TYR A 71 14.05 -9.07 -3.69
C TYR A 71 15.42 -9.74 -3.74
N HIS A 72 15.47 -10.87 -4.44
CA HIS A 72 16.70 -11.51 -4.86
C HIS A 72 16.74 -11.49 -6.40
N PRO A 73 17.86 -11.11 -7.02
CA PRO A 73 17.99 -11.18 -8.47
C PRO A 73 17.82 -12.63 -8.93
N GLU A 74 16.76 -12.89 -9.69
CA GLU A 74 16.53 -14.17 -10.35
C GLU A 74 16.83 -14.02 -11.84
N GLN A 75 17.69 -14.89 -12.36
CA GLN A 75 17.98 -14.97 -13.79
C GLN A 75 16.80 -15.64 -14.50
N VAL A 76 16.23 -14.96 -15.49
CA VAL A 76 15.28 -15.56 -16.44
C VAL A 76 16.04 -16.41 -17.47
N ASN A 77 17.22 -15.94 -17.88
CA ASN A 77 18.18 -16.65 -18.74
C ASN A 77 19.58 -16.04 -18.56
N GLN A 78 20.57 -16.49 -19.35
CA GLN A 78 21.97 -16.03 -19.25
C GLN A 78 22.19 -14.51 -19.46
N HIS A 79 21.21 -13.78 -19.97
CA HIS A 79 21.33 -12.36 -20.35
C HIS A 79 20.28 -11.45 -19.70
N GLN A 80 19.39 -11.99 -18.86
CA GLN A 80 18.26 -11.23 -18.35
C GLN A 80 17.89 -11.62 -16.93
N GLU A 81 17.88 -10.62 -16.05
CA GLU A 81 17.35 -10.71 -14.69
C GLU A 81 15.93 -10.16 -14.62
N VAL A 82 15.13 -10.71 -13.72
CA VAL A 82 13.88 -10.06 -13.32
C VAL A 82 14.21 -8.76 -12.58
N SER A 83 13.77 -7.63 -13.12
CA SER A 83 14.02 -6.34 -12.49
C SER A 83 13.31 -6.22 -11.15
N TYR A 84 13.95 -5.57 -10.17
CA TYR A 84 13.33 -5.36 -8.85
C TYR A 84 11.99 -4.63 -8.94
N TRP A 85 11.85 -3.70 -9.89
CA TRP A 85 10.63 -2.91 -10.03
C TRP A 85 9.46 -3.78 -10.47
N ALA A 86 9.68 -4.78 -11.33
CA ALA A 86 8.63 -5.70 -11.75
C ALA A 86 8.13 -6.54 -10.57
N VAL A 87 9.06 -7.05 -9.73
CA VAL A 87 8.72 -7.78 -8.49
C VAL A 87 7.96 -6.88 -7.53
N SER A 88 8.42 -5.65 -7.33
CA SER A 88 7.77 -4.70 -6.43
C SER A 88 6.36 -4.31 -6.89
N LEU A 89 6.18 -3.99 -8.18
CA LEU A 89 4.85 -3.66 -8.71
C LEU A 89 3.91 -4.88 -8.65
N GLY A 90 4.43 -6.10 -8.75
CA GLY A 90 3.66 -7.34 -8.60
C GLY A 90 3.16 -7.64 -7.18
N SER A 91 3.25 -6.69 -6.24
CA SER A 91 2.84 -6.85 -4.83
C SER A 91 1.56 -6.06 -4.50
N PRO A 92 0.36 -6.49 -4.95
CA PRO A 92 -0.90 -5.83 -4.62
C PRO A 92 -1.36 -6.15 -3.19
N LEU A 93 -2.32 -5.36 -2.72
CA LEU A 93 -3.00 -5.58 -1.44
C LEU A 93 -4.47 -5.93 -1.69
N LEU A 94 -5.01 -6.89 -0.96
CA LEU A 94 -6.44 -7.10 -0.84
C LEU A 94 -6.82 -7.35 0.62
N ALA A 95 -7.70 -6.51 1.16
CA ALA A 95 -8.30 -6.72 2.46
C ALA A 95 -9.82 -6.61 2.34
N ILE A 96 -10.53 -7.58 2.93
CA ILE A 96 -11.99 -7.66 2.83
C ILE A 96 -12.59 -7.73 4.23
N LYS A 97 -13.59 -6.87 4.48
CA LYS A 97 -14.48 -6.92 5.64
C LYS A 97 -15.92 -7.19 5.17
N PRO A 98 -16.48 -8.37 5.46
CA PRO A 98 -17.89 -8.65 5.19
C PRO A 98 -18.84 -7.79 6.05
N PRO A 99 -20.11 -7.60 5.64
CA PRO A 99 -21.14 -7.05 6.52
C PRO A 99 -21.28 -7.88 7.80
N THR A 100 -21.64 -7.24 8.90
CA THR A 100 -21.85 -7.82 10.25
C THR A 100 -20.63 -8.49 10.89
N ALA A 101 -19.47 -8.50 10.21
CA ALA A 101 -18.24 -9.07 10.77
C ALA A 101 -17.77 -8.26 11.99
N THR A 102 -17.75 -8.91 13.15
CA THR A 102 -17.22 -8.40 14.41
C THR A 102 -15.81 -8.95 14.63
N GLY A 103 -14.80 -8.38 13.98
CA GLY A 103 -13.42 -8.88 14.12
C GLY A 103 -12.43 -8.37 13.07
N HIS A 104 -11.27 -9.03 13.01
CA HIS A 104 -10.17 -8.70 12.11
C HIS A 104 -10.56 -8.88 10.63
N TRP A 105 -10.00 -8.01 9.78
CA TRP A 105 -10.13 -8.13 8.32
C TRP A 105 -9.35 -9.34 7.81
N SER A 106 -9.88 -10.01 6.79
CA SER A 106 -9.10 -11.00 6.05
C SER A 106 -8.08 -10.27 5.18
N LEU A 107 -6.79 -10.42 5.53
CA LEU A 107 -5.68 -9.84 4.79
C LEU A 107 -5.10 -10.87 3.82
N LEU A 108 -5.10 -10.52 2.53
CA LEU A 108 -4.45 -11.29 1.47
C LEU A 108 -3.32 -10.43 0.89
N THR A 109 -2.08 -10.79 1.20
CA THR A 109 -0.89 -10.20 0.57
C THR A 109 -0.46 -11.10 -0.58
N GLY A 110 -0.31 -10.52 -1.78
CA GLY A 110 0.27 -11.24 -2.92
C GLY A 110 1.73 -11.59 -2.68
N LEU A 111 2.17 -12.73 -3.23
CA LEU A 111 3.51 -13.35 -3.12
C LEU A 111 3.79 -14.05 -1.79
N ARG A 112 3.13 -15.19 -1.57
CA ARG A 112 3.79 -16.33 -0.91
C ARG A 112 4.55 -17.10 -1.99
N ARG A 113 5.86 -16.92 -2.08
CA ARG A 113 6.76 -17.86 -2.73
C ARG A 113 7.88 -18.16 -1.76
#